data_AF-A0A2D5EWF5-F1
#
_entry.id   AF-A0A2D5EWF5-F1
#
_cell.length_a   1.000
_cell.length_b   1.000
_cell.length_c   1.000
_cell.angle_alpha   90.00
_cell.angle_beta   90.00
_cell.angle_gamma   90.00
#
_symmetry.space_group_name_H-M   'P 1'
#
loop_
_entity.id
_entity.type
_entity.pdbx_description
1 polymer ?
#
loop_
_entity_poly.entity_id
_entity_poly.type
_entity_poly.pdbx_seq_one_letter_code
_entity_poly.pdbx_strand_id
1 'polypeptide(L)'
;MARAESRQPRGTPLAVPRGMALPLHRRRFLGGLGALGVGAALPLAGCDGDDAPAAAPSTPEHPPEPPAPRAAPSGPLRFFSEAEGVTMAALLARIWPSGEGVPGARETGVLRYVDGQLLEPHFRGMGRLFRDGLARLDGWARAEHGAAFAELAPARQDALLERVQTGRLPGRFPAPRFFALVHAFALEGHLGDPRHGGNHARRGWDWLGVDPSCGSGMHACGEEADHG
;
A
#
# COMPACT_ATOMS: atom_id res chain seq x y z
N MET A 1 -40.49 -34.18 30.20
CA MET A 1 -39.98 -33.32 29.11
C MET A 1 -38.74 -32.59 29.63
N ALA A 2 -37.56 -32.96 29.14
CA ALA A 2 -36.29 -32.31 29.49
C ALA A 2 -35.59 -31.91 28.19
N ARG A 3 -35.29 -30.62 28.03
CA ARG A 3 -34.55 -30.05 26.89
C ARG A 3 -33.07 -30.39 27.04
N ALA A 4 -32.47 -30.98 26.01
CA ALA A 4 -31.03 -31.15 25.90
C ALA A 4 -30.39 -29.85 25.42
N GLU A 5 -29.54 -29.25 26.26
CA GLU A 5 -28.68 -28.12 25.87
C GLU A 5 -27.46 -28.63 25.10
N SER A 6 -27.33 -28.20 23.84
CA SER A 6 -26.19 -28.46 22.98
C SER A 6 -24.98 -27.62 23.41
N ARG A 7 -23.98 -28.27 24.00
CA ARG A 7 -22.72 -27.64 24.43
C ARG A 7 -21.81 -27.46 23.22
N GLN A 8 -21.59 -26.20 22.82
CA GLN A 8 -20.70 -25.81 21.73
C GLN A 8 -19.22 -26.02 22.14
N PRO A 9 -18.35 -26.61 21.29
CA PRO A 9 -16.95 -26.81 21.64
C PRO A 9 -16.22 -25.47 21.67
N ARG A 10 -15.47 -25.23 22.76
CA ARG A 10 -14.61 -24.05 22.90
C ARG A 10 -13.47 -24.17 21.89
N GLY A 11 -13.41 -23.24 20.94
CA GLY A 11 -12.30 -23.11 20.01
C GLY A 11 -10.98 -22.89 20.75
N THR A 12 -9.95 -23.61 20.33
CA THR A 12 -8.58 -23.43 20.80
C THR A 12 -8.14 -22.00 20.47
N PRO A 13 -7.57 -21.23 21.42
CA PRO A 13 -7.04 -19.91 21.09
C PRO A 13 -5.89 -20.05 20.09
N LEU A 14 -5.96 -19.30 18.98
CA LEU A 14 -4.86 -19.16 18.03
C LEU A 14 -3.59 -18.74 18.78
N ALA A 15 -2.59 -19.61 18.78
CA ALA A 15 -1.27 -19.30 19.28
C ALA A 15 -0.61 -18.31 18.32
N VAL A 16 -0.52 -17.05 18.71
CA VAL A 16 0.31 -16.05 18.01
C VAL A 16 1.77 -16.47 18.20
N PRO A 17 2.53 -16.75 17.12
CA PRO A 17 3.94 -17.08 17.27
C PRO A 17 4.69 -15.92 17.93
N ARG A 18 5.35 -16.21 19.05
CA ARG A 18 6.27 -15.28 19.71
C ARG A 18 7.56 -15.24 18.90
N GLY A 19 7.69 -14.23 18.05
CA GLY A 19 8.90 -14.11 17.23
C GLY A 19 8.86 -13.02 16.17
N MET A 20 8.32 -11.85 16.49
CA MET A 20 8.60 -10.60 15.78
C MET A 20 8.03 -9.47 16.64
N ALA A 21 8.83 -9.01 17.61
CA ALA A 21 8.61 -7.68 18.13
C ALA A 21 8.79 -6.74 16.93
N LEU A 22 7.69 -6.27 16.34
CA LEU A 22 7.74 -5.17 15.39
C LEU A 22 8.50 -4.04 16.10
N PRO A 23 9.73 -3.69 15.68
CA PRO A 23 10.40 -2.57 16.30
C PRO A 23 9.56 -1.35 15.96
N LEU A 24 8.79 -0.87 16.94
CA LEU A 24 8.20 0.45 16.96
C LEU A 24 9.35 1.45 16.99
N HIS A 25 10.04 1.64 15.86
CA HIS A 25 11.08 2.65 15.68
C HIS A 25 10.43 4.02 15.45
N ARG A 26 9.54 4.39 16.38
CA ARG A 26 9.21 5.79 16.65
C ARG A 26 10.42 6.41 17.36
N ARG A 27 10.81 7.61 16.92
CA ARG A 27 11.67 8.63 17.57
C ARG A 27 13.15 8.68 17.15
N ARG A 28 13.47 9.80 16.47
CA ARG A 28 14.73 10.59 16.53
C ARG A 28 15.96 9.99 15.82
N PHE A 29 16.92 10.71 15.21
CA PHE A 29 17.26 12.13 14.99
C PHE A 29 18.69 12.11 14.37
N LEU A 30 19.05 13.07 13.48
CA LEU A 30 20.41 13.34 12.89
C LEU A 30 20.84 12.40 11.75
N GLY A 31 21.49 12.79 10.64
CA GLY A 31 22.01 14.06 10.12
C GLY A 31 22.91 13.78 8.90
N GLY A 32 23.03 14.71 7.93
CA GLY A 32 24.21 14.83 7.04
C GLY A 32 24.19 14.21 5.61
N LEU A 33 24.14 15.10 4.60
CA LEU A 33 24.96 15.22 3.36
C LEU A 33 25.34 14.02 2.43
N GLY A 34 25.06 14.23 1.12
CA GLY A 34 25.89 13.85 -0.06
C GLY A 34 25.55 12.50 -0.73
N ALA A 35 25.64 12.24 -2.05
CA ALA A 35 26.10 12.96 -3.24
C ALA A 35 25.61 12.22 -4.53
N LEU A 36 26.04 12.70 -5.70
CA LEU A 36 25.53 12.54 -7.09
C LEU A 36 26.02 11.31 -7.91
N GLY A 37 25.39 11.06 -9.08
CA GLY A 37 25.98 10.47 -10.33
C GLY A 37 25.27 9.19 -10.83
N VAL A 38 24.55 9.06 -11.96
CA VAL A 38 24.70 9.33 -13.43
C VAL A 38 25.19 8.11 -14.26
N GLY A 39 24.37 7.71 -15.25
CA GLY A 39 24.76 7.10 -16.56
C GLY A 39 24.78 5.56 -16.67
N ALA A 40 24.58 4.86 -17.79
CA ALA A 40 23.77 4.95 -19.02
C ALA A 40 24.21 3.79 -19.97
N ALA A 41 23.26 3.26 -20.75
CA ALA A 41 23.40 2.58 -22.06
C ALA A 41 23.83 1.09 -22.20
N LEU A 42 23.02 0.38 -22.98
CA LEU A 42 23.18 -0.96 -23.60
C LEU A 42 24.02 -0.89 -24.88
N PRO A 43 24.43 -2.07 -25.42
CA PRO A 43 24.15 -2.33 -26.83
C PRO A 43 23.58 -3.73 -27.14
N LEU A 44 22.82 -3.76 -28.24
CA LEU A 44 22.23 -4.91 -28.94
C LEU A 44 23.23 -5.54 -29.93
N ALA A 45 23.15 -6.86 -30.11
CA ALA A 45 23.57 -7.63 -31.29
C ALA A 45 22.81 -8.97 -31.23
N GLY A 46 22.20 -9.60 -32.24
CA GLY A 46 22.07 -9.37 -33.69
C GLY A 46 22.10 -10.73 -34.41
N CYS A 47 20.96 -11.15 -35.01
CA CYS A 47 20.73 -12.12 -36.13
C CYS A 47 21.31 -13.56 -36.05
N ASP A 48 20.78 -14.63 -36.61
CA ASP A 48 19.56 -15.07 -37.32
C ASP A 48 19.71 -16.62 -37.46
N GLY A 49 18.64 -17.41 -37.66
CA GLY A 49 18.80 -18.84 -37.99
C GLY A 49 17.54 -19.73 -37.90
N ASP A 50 16.79 -19.72 -39.00
CA ASP A 50 15.98 -20.76 -39.68
C ASP A 50 15.09 -21.82 -38.96
N ASP A 51 13.87 -21.83 -39.50
CA ASP A 51 12.95 -22.92 -39.85
C ASP A 51 12.45 -23.96 -38.82
N ALA A 52 11.11 -23.96 -38.72
CA ALA A 52 10.28 -24.93 -38.05
C ALA A 52 10.27 -26.29 -38.77
N PRO A 53 9.78 -27.34 -38.08
CA PRO A 53 8.54 -27.89 -38.61
C PRO A 53 7.45 -28.06 -37.55
N ALA A 54 6.23 -28.03 -38.07
CA ALA A 54 4.97 -28.11 -37.37
C ALA A 54 4.76 -29.44 -36.65
N ALA A 55 4.28 -29.34 -35.41
CA ALA A 55 3.38 -30.31 -34.81
C ALA A 55 2.35 -29.55 -33.96
N ALA A 56 1.07 -29.76 -34.26
CA ALA A 56 -0.06 -29.31 -33.45
C ALA A 56 -0.97 -30.53 -33.20
N PRO A 57 -1.92 -30.47 -32.25
CA PRO A 57 -1.82 -29.93 -30.91
C PRO A 57 -2.26 -30.99 -29.87
N SER A 58 -1.91 -30.80 -28.60
CA SER A 58 -2.65 -31.43 -27.51
C SER A 58 -2.75 -30.44 -26.38
N THR A 59 -3.95 -29.92 -26.20
CA THR A 59 -4.34 -29.03 -25.13
C THR A 59 -4.37 -29.81 -23.81
N PRO A 60 -3.62 -29.42 -22.77
CA PRO A 60 -4.13 -29.51 -21.43
C PRO A 60 -5.05 -28.30 -21.25
N GLU A 61 -6.33 -28.54 -21.04
CA GLU A 61 -7.27 -27.54 -20.57
C GLU A 61 -6.79 -27.05 -19.20
N HIS A 62 -5.96 -26.00 -19.21
CA HIS A 62 -5.54 -25.29 -18.01
C HIS A 62 -6.79 -24.56 -17.48
N PRO A 63 -7.16 -24.70 -16.19
CA PRO A 63 -8.08 -23.77 -15.55
C PRO A 63 -7.58 -22.34 -15.81
N PRO A 64 -8.45 -21.33 -15.96
CA PRO A 64 -8.00 -19.97 -16.25
C PRO A 64 -7.00 -19.54 -15.16
N GLU A 65 -5.75 -19.39 -15.57
CA GLU A 65 -4.71 -18.82 -14.73
C GLU A 65 -5.24 -17.46 -14.23
N PRO A 66 -5.20 -17.17 -12.92
CA PRO A 66 -5.57 -15.86 -12.42
C PRO A 66 -4.76 -14.82 -13.21
N PRO A 67 -5.40 -13.73 -13.70
CA PRO A 67 -4.73 -12.82 -14.62
C PRO A 67 -3.40 -12.36 -14.01
N ALA A 68 -2.31 -12.54 -14.77
CA ALA A 68 -0.99 -12.06 -14.42
C ALA A 68 -1.07 -10.65 -13.82
N PRO A 69 -0.24 -10.30 -12.80
CA PRO A 69 -0.36 -9.05 -12.08
C PRO A 69 -0.32 -7.89 -13.06
N ARG A 70 -1.50 -7.30 -13.31
CA ARG A 70 -1.66 -6.23 -14.28
C ARG A 70 -0.69 -5.12 -13.87
N ALA A 71 0.16 -4.68 -14.80
CA ALA A 71 1.03 -3.53 -14.59
C ALA A 71 0.23 -2.40 -13.94
N ALA A 72 0.86 -1.68 -13.00
CA ALA A 72 0.16 -0.71 -12.17
C ALA A 72 -0.61 0.24 -13.09
N PRO A 73 -1.90 0.50 -12.84
CA PRO A 73 -2.64 1.44 -13.68
C PRO A 73 -1.92 2.78 -13.68
N SER A 74 -1.22 3.06 -14.78
CA SER A 74 -0.51 4.29 -15.06
C SER A 74 -1.46 5.24 -15.77
N GLY A 75 -1.62 6.44 -15.22
CA GLY A 75 -2.54 7.46 -15.74
C GLY A 75 -2.72 8.61 -14.75
N PRO A 76 -3.41 9.70 -15.10
CA PRO A 76 -3.68 10.80 -14.18
C PRO A 76 -4.60 10.36 -13.03
N LEU A 77 -4.52 11.03 -11.87
CA LEU A 77 -5.49 10.87 -10.79
C LEU A 77 -6.86 11.37 -11.25
N ARG A 78 -7.93 10.74 -10.77
CA ARG A 78 -9.31 10.98 -11.23
C ARG A 78 -10.12 11.76 -10.20
N PHE A 79 -9.81 11.60 -8.92
CA PHE A 79 -10.46 12.32 -7.84
C PHE A 79 -9.63 13.52 -7.39
N PHE A 80 -8.34 13.32 -7.13
CA PHE A 80 -7.43 14.39 -6.71
C PHE A 80 -6.91 15.17 -7.91
N SER A 81 -6.78 16.48 -7.75
CA SER A 81 -5.91 17.28 -8.60
C SER A 81 -4.44 16.87 -8.44
N GLU A 82 -3.57 17.34 -9.34
CA GLU A 82 -2.13 17.04 -9.28
C GLU A 82 -1.51 17.50 -7.95
N ALA A 83 -1.78 18.74 -7.53
CA ALA A 83 -1.26 19.28 -6.27
C ALA A 83 -1.78 18.51 -5.03
N GLU A 84 -3.07 18.18 -4.99
CA GLU A 84 -3.64 17.36 -3.92
C GLU A 84 -3.02 15.96 -3.90
N GLY A 85 -2.78 15.37 -5.08
CA GLY A 85 -2.12 14.08 -5.24
C GLY A 85 -0.70 14.08 -4.70
N VAL A 86 0.07 15.14 -4.96
CA VAL A 86 1.43 15.32 -4.41
C VAL A 86 1.40 15.39 -2.88
N THR A 87 0.51 16.19 -2.31
CA THR A 87 0.36 16.31 -0.85
C THR A 87 -0.11 15.00 -0.21
N MET A 88 -1.07 14.30 -0.84
CA MET A 88 -1.53 12.98 -0.38
C MET A 88 -0.42 11.93 -0.47
N ALA A 89 0.37 11.91 -1.55
CA ALA A 89 1.49 10.99 -1.70
C ALA A 89 2.53 11.17 -0.58
N ALA A 90 2.89 12.41 -0.27
CA ALA A 90 3.80 12.73 0.82
C ALA A 90 3.24 12.27 2.18
N LEU A 91 1.96 12.52 2.44
CA LEU A 91 1.28 12.09 3.67
C LEU A 91 1.30 10.57 3.79
N LEU A 92 0.90 9.85 2.74
CA LEU A 92 0.87 8.38 2.73
C LEU A 92 2.26 7.78 2.92
N ALA A 93 3.31 8.40 2.35
CA ALA A 93 4.70 7.97 2.55
C ALA A 93 5.21 8.18 4.00
N ARG A 94 4.54 9.01 4.81
CA ARG A 94 4.80 9.10 6.26
C ARG A 94 4.01 8.08 7.07
N ILE A 95 2.81 7.70 6.62
CA ILE A 95 2.00 6.65 7.25
C ILE A 95 2.63 5.27 7.00
N TRP A 96 3.01 5.00 5.75
CA TRP A 96 3.60 3.72 5.34
C TRP A 96 4.88 3.98 4.54
N PRO A 97 6.01 4.22 5.23
CA PRO A 97 7.28 4.53 4.59
C PRO A 97 7.86 3.30 3.88
N SER A 98 8.53 3.54 2.75
CA SER A 98 9.37 2.53 2.09
C SER A 98 10.66 2.31 2.89
N GLY A 99 11.19 1.10 2.86
CA GLY A 99 12.47 0.73 3.47
C GLY A 99 13.21 -0.30 2.62
N GLU A 100 14.40 -0.71 3.07
CA GLU A 100 15.16 -1.76 2.39
C GLU A 100 14.38 -3.09 2.43
N GLY A 101 13.98 -3.59 1.25
CA GLY A 101 13.14 -4.78 1.14
C GLY A 101 11.70 -4.62 1.64
N VAL A 102 11.31 -3.42 2.11
CA VAL A 102 9.96 -3.15 2.65
C VAL A 102 9.23 -2.20 1.70
N PRO A 103 8.16 -2.66 1.02
CA PRO A 103 7.42 -1.80 0.11
C PRO A 103 6.67 -0.71 0.89
N GLY A 104 6.74 0.53 0.40
CA GLY A 104 6.00 1.65 0.97
C GLY A 104 4.66 1.87 0.30
N ALA A 105 3.95 2.92 0.75
CA ALA A 105 2.69 3.34 0.14
C ALA A 105 2.81 3.63 -1.38
N ARG A 106 4.00 4.09 -1.82
CA ARG A 106 4.29 4.37 -3.22
C ARG A 106 4.37 3.08 -4.02
N GLU A 107 5.17 2.12 -3.57
CA GLU A 107 5.43 0.87 -4.29
C GLU A 107 4.18 0.01 -4.39
N THR A 108 3.30 0.02 -3.38
CA THR A 108 2.05 -0.74 -3.40
C THR A 108 0.88 0.01 -4.03
N GLY A 109 1.08 1.24 -4.52
CA GLY A 109 0.02 1.98 -5.22
C GLY A 109 -1.11 2.47 -4.33
N VAL A 110 -0.86 2.72 -3.04
CA VAL A 110 -1.89 3.17 -2.07
C VAL A 110 -2.59 4.45 -2.55
N LEU A 111 -1.85 5.41 -3.12
CA LEU A 111 -2.45 6.63 -3.65
C LEU A 111 -3.53 6.35 -4.70
N ARG A 112 -3.32 5.35 -5.56
CA ARG A 112 -4.28 4.95 -6.60
C ARG A 112 -5.52 4.31 -6.00
N TYR A 113 -5.34 3.47 -4.98
CA TYR A 113 -6.46 2.96 -4.19
C TYR A 113 -7.30 4.11 -3.62
N VAL A 114 -6.68 5.06 -2.90
CA VAL A 114 -7.42 6.16 -2.27
C VAL A 114 -8.17 7.00 -3.32
N ASP A 115 -7.51 7.34 -4.43
CA ASP A 115 -8.11 8.11 -5.52
C ASP A 115 -9.32 7.41 -6.15
N GLY A 116 -9.23 6.09 -6.38
CA GLY A 116 -10.33 5.28 -6.90
C GLY A 116 -11.48 5.16 -5.92
N GLN A 117 -11.19 4.80 -4.67
CA GLN A 117 -12.20 4.58 -3.64
C GLN A 117 -13.03 5.84 -3.35
N LEU A 118 -12.43 7.03 -3.41
CA LEU A 118 -13.18 8.28 -3.18
C LEU A 118 -14.17 8.63 -4.30
N LEU A 119 -14.15 7.92 -5.44
CA LEU A 119 -15.16 8.02 -6.50
C LEU A 119 -16.34 7.07 -6.28
N GLU A 120 -16.14 6.01 -5.50
CA GLU A 120 -17.14 4.98 -5.25
C GLU A 120 -18.35 5.54 -4.51
N PRO A 121 -19.59 5.18 -4.88
CA PRO A 121 -20.81 5.76 -4.31
C PRO A 121 -20.86 5.74 -2.78
N HIS A 122 -20.37 4.67 -2.16
CA HIS A 122 -20.36 4.51 -0.69
C HIS A 122 -19.44 5.52 0.00
N PHE A 123 -18.39 6.00 -0.67
CA PHE A 123 -17.37 6.89 -0.11
C PHE A 123 -17.45 8.33 -0.62
N ARG A 124 -18.35 8.64 -1.56
CA ARG A 124 -18.54 10.01 -2.09
C ARG A 124 -18.70 11.08 -1.00
N GLY A 125 -19.37 10.74 0.10
CA GLY A 125 -19.56 11.65 1.24
C GLY A 125 -18.27 12.07 1.95
N MET A 126 -17.18 11.32 1.79
CA MET A 126 -15.89 11.60 2.42
C MET A 126 -14.97 12.46 1.56
N GLY A 127 -15.23 12.59 0.25
CA GLY A 127 -14.35 13.31 -0.66
C GLY A 127 -14.07 14.76 -0.24
N ARG A 128 -15.08 15.46 0.28
CA ARG A 128 -14.91 16.83 0.81
C ARG A 128 -13.94 16.86 2.00
N LEU A 129 -14.05 15.92 2.93
CA LEU A 129 -13.15 15.85 4.09
C LEU A 129 -11.70 15.65 3.67
N PHE A 130 -11.45 14.83 2.65
CA PHE A 130 -10.11 14.59 2.12
C PHE A 130 -9.52 15.85 1.47
N ARG A 131 -10.27 16.51 0.57
CA ARG A 131 -9.79 17.76 -0.07
C ARG A 131 -9.58 18.88 0.94
N ASP A 132 -10.54 19.10 1.83
CA ASP A 132 -10.44 20.12 2.89
C ASP A 132 -9.25 19.81 3.83
N GLY A 133 -9.00 18.54 4.14
CA GLY A 133 -7.86 18.10 4.96
C GLY A 133 -6.51 18.33 4.30
N LEU A 134 -6.37 18.02 3.00
CA LEU A 134 -5.15 18.29 2.24
C LEU A 134 -4.89 19.79 2.13
N ALA A 135 -5.90 20.58 1.80
CA ALA A 135 -5.77 22.04 1.70
C ALA A 135 -5.36 22.66 3.04
N ARG A 136 -5.92 22.16 4.15
CA ARG A 136 -5.53 22.60 5.50
C ARG A 136 -4.11 22.19 5.85
N LEU A 137 -3.72 20.95 5.56
CA LEU A 137 -2.37 20.45 5.78
C LEU A 137 -1.33 21.32 5.08
N ASP A 138 -1.57 21.63 3.81
CA ASP A 138 -0.72 22.51 3.02
C ASP A 138 -0.74 23.96 3.52
N GLY A 139 -1.90 24.45 3.98
CA GLY A 139 -2.03 25.77 4.57
C GLY A 139 -1.21 25.92 5.86
N TRP A 140 -1.26 24.94 6.76
CA TRP A 140 -0.47 24.93 7.98
C TRP A 140 1.03 24.82 7.69
N ALA A 141 1.42 23.98 6.74
CA ALA A 141 2.82 23.88 6.29
C ALA A 141 3.35 25.23 5.77
N ARG A 142 2.60 25.89 4.89
CA ARG A 142 2.99 27.20 4.35
C ARG A 142 3.05 28.29 5.41
N ALA A 143 2.08 28.33 6.32
CA ALA A 143 2.03 29.32 7.38
C ALA A 143 3.22 29.19 8.36
N GLU A 144 3.65 27.97 8.68
CA GLU A 144 4.69 27.72 9.67
C GLU A 144 6.11 27.64 9.09
N HIS A 145 6.24 27.24 7.82
CA HIS A 145 7.53 26.90 7.21
C HIS A 145 7.77 27.57 5.85
N GLY A 146 6.79 28.28 5.30
CA GLY A 146 6.91 28.98 4.01
C GLY A 146 6.91 28.08 2.78
N ALA A 147 6.65 26.78 2.92
CA ALA A 147 6.66 25.79 1.83
C ALA A 147 5.44 24.86 1.90
N ALA A 148 5.12 24.20 0.80
CA ALA A 148 4.05 23.19 0.78
C ALA A 148 4.42 21.99 1.67
N PHE A 149 3.42 21.24 2.15
CA PHE A 149 3.65 20.08 3.02
C PHE A 149 4.59 19.05 2.38
N ALA A 150 4.36 18.73 1.11
CA ALA A 150 5.17 17.77 0.37
C ALA A 150 6.63 18.20 0.18
N GLU A 151 6.92 19.50 0.28
CA GLU A 151 8.26 20.09 0.12
C GLU A 151 9.02 20.16 1.46
N LEU A 152 8.35 19.92 2.58
CA LEU A 152 8.98 19.92 3.89
C LEU A 152 9.92 18.72 4.06
N ALA A 153 10.99 18.92 4.81
CA ALA A 153 11.82 17.81 5.27
C ALA A 153 10.97 16.78 6.06
N PRO A 154 11.26 15.47 5.98
CA PRO A 154 10.43 14.42 6.59
C PRO A 154 10.12 14.64 8.08
N ALA A 155 11.11 15.12 8.85
CA ALA A 155 10.92 15.41 10.27
C ALA A 155 9.89 16.52 10.53
N ARG A 156 9.78 17.51 9.64
CA ARG A 156 8.75 18.57 9.73
C ARG A 156 7.39 18.07 9.28
N GLN A 157 7.34 17.20 8.26
CA GLN A 157 6.12 16.51 7.87
C GLN A 157 5.56 15.71 9.05
N ASP A 158 6.40 14.91 9.71
CA ASP A 158 6.02 14.10 10.87
C ASP A 158 5.49 14.95 12.02
N ALA A 159 6.20 16.03 12.37
CA ALA A 159 5.80 16.92 13.46
C ALA A 159 4.43 17.58 13.20
N LEU A 160 4.16 17.96 11.95
CA LEU A 160 2.86 18.51 11.57
C LEU A 160 1.78 17.41 11.58
N LEU A 161 2.04 16.22 11.03
CA LEU A 161 1.11 15.09 11.06
C LEU A 161 0.78 14.61 12.47
N GLU A 162 1.73 14.66 13.42
CA GLU A 162 1.44 14.38 14.83
C GLU A 162 0.40 15.37 15.40
N ARG A 163 0.50 16.64 15.03
CA ARG A 163 -0.49 17.65 15.45
C ARG A 163 -1.83 17.47 14.74
N VAL A 164 -1.85 17.05 13.48
CA VAL A 164 -3.09 16.64 12.78
C VAL A 164 -3.77 15.48 13.51
N GLN A 165 -3.01 14.44 13.83
CA GLN A 165 -3.49 13.24 14.52
C GLN A 165 -4.03 13.57 15.92
N THR A 166 -3.36 14.46 16.65
CA THR A 166 -3.72 14.83 18.04
C THR A 166 -4.69 15.99 18.14
N GLY A 167 -5.07 16.62 17.02
CA GLY A 167 -5.97 17.77 16.99
C GLY A 167 -5.36 19.04 17.60
N ARG A 168 -4.03 19.13 17.67
CA ARG A 168 -3.29 20.27 18.22
C ARG A 168 -2.99 21.33 17.13
N LEU A 169 -4.02 21.66 16.35
CA LEU A 169 -3.96 22.63 15.25
C LEU A 169 -5.09 23.65 15.39
N PRO A 170 -4.91 24.88 14.89
CA PRO A 170 -5.94 25.89 14.97
C PRO A 170 -7.15 25.58 14.09
N GLY A 171 -8.34 25.98 14.54
CA GLY A 171 -9.59 25.92 13.78
C GLY A 171 -10.55 24.81 14.21
N ARG A 172 -11.65 24.67 13.47
CA ARG A 172 -12.74 23.70 13.75
C ARG A 172 -12.72 22.48 12.81
N PHE A 173 -11.71 22.37 11.94
CA PHE A 173 -11.61 21.23 11.04
C PHE A 173 -11.35 19.95 11.85
N PRO A 174 -12.05 18.84 11.59
CA PRO A 174 -11.88 17.59 12.34
C PRO A 174 -10.59 16.85 11.90
N ALA A 175 -9.43 17.45 12.17
CA ALA A 175 -8.12 16.95 11.75
C ALA A 175 -7.82 15.49 12.19
N PRO A 176 -8.13 15.07 13.44
CA PRO A 176 -7.93 13.68 13.84
C PRO A 176 -8.76 12.69 13.03
N ARG A 177 -10.01 13.05 12.68
CA ARG A 177 -10.89 12.20 11.86
C ARG A 177 -10.35 12.06 10.44
N PHE A 178 -9.88 13.16 9.85
CA PHE A 178 -9.23 13.14 8.55
C PHE A 178 -8.02 12.20 8.56
N PHE A 179 -7.11 12.35 9.52
CA PHE A 179 -5.92 11.50 9.64
C PHE A 179 -6.29 10.02 9.82
N ALA A 180 -7.25 9.72 10.70
CA ALA A 180 -7.70 8.35 10.95
C ALA A 180 -8.25 7.68 9.68
N LEU A 181 -9.00 8.41 8.85
CA LEU A 181 -9.53 7.88 7.60
C LEU A 181 -8.45 7.66 6.55
N VAL A 182 -7.51 8.61 6.40
CA VAL A 182 -6.37 8.42 5.49
C VAL A 182 -5.53 7.21 5.93
N HIS A 183 -5.32 7.02 7.23
CA HIS A 183 -4.62 5.86 7.76
C HIS A 183 -5.36 4.54 7.50
N ALA A 184 -6.69 4.50 7.66
CA ALA A 184 -7.49 3.31 7.34
C ALA A 184 -7.38 2.96 5.85
N PHE A 185 -7.55 3.95 4.98
CA PHE A 185 -7.40 3.78 3.53
C PHE A 185 -5.97 3.39 3.13
N ALA A 186 -4.96 3.86 3.86
CA ALA A 186 -3.58 3.46 3.63
C ALA A 186 -3.35 1.98 3.91
N LEU A 187 -3.88 1.48 5.04
CA LEU A 187 -3.81 0.07 5.41
C LEU A 187 -4.53 -0.81 4.38
N GLU A 188 -5.76 -0.45 4.04
CA GLU A 188 -6.55 -1.18 3.03
C GLU A 188 -5.88 -1.14 1.65
N GLY A 189 -5.36 0.01 1.24
CA GLY A 189 -4.66 0.16 -0.03
C GLY A 189 -3.31 -0.55 -0.06
N HIS A 190 -2.69 -0.86 1.09
CA HIS A 190 -1.41 -1.54 1.15
C HIS A 190 -1.57 -3.07 1.23
N LEU A 191 -2.58 -3.54 1.97
CA LEU A 191 -2.77 -4.97 2.29
C LEU A 191 -4.04 -5.60 1.71
N GLY A 192 -4.92 -4.79 1.10
CA GLY A 192 -6.15 -5.28 0.47
C GLY A 192 -5.90 -6.04 -0.83
N ASP A 193 -6.97 -6.61 -1.37
CA ASP A 193 -6.92 -7.29 -2.67
C ASP A 193 -6.52 -6.30 -3.79
N PRO A 194 -5.49 -6.61 -4.61
CA PRO A 194 -5.00 -5.75 -5.67
C PRO A 194 -6.07 -5.31 -6.68
N ARG A 195 -7.17 -6.06 -6.83
CA ARG A 195 -8.28 -5.71 -7.73
C ARG A 195 -8.92 -4.35 -7.43
N HIS A 196 -8.76 -3.85 -6.20
CA HIS A 196 -9.27 -2.53 -5.79
C HIS A 196 -8.29 -1.38 -6.12
N GLY A 197 -7.16 -1.66 -6.77
CA GLY A 197 -6.21 -0.65 -7.26
C GLY A 197 -5.08 -0.30 -6.28
N GLY A 198 -5.09 -0.87 -5.07
CA GLY A 198 -3.95 -0.88 -4.13
C GLY A 198 -3.15 -2.17 -4.25
N ASN A 199 -2.29 -2.43 -3.27
CA ASN A 199 -1.46 -3.63 -3.14
C ASN A 199 -0.91 -4.12 -4.47
N HIS A 200 -0.33 -3.19 -5.24
CA HIS A 200 0.01 -3.44 -6.63
C HIS A 200 0.93 -4.65 -6.76
N ALA A 201 0.64 -5.51 -7.74
CA ALA A 201 1.35 -6.76 -7.98
C ALA A 201 1.47 -7.66 -6.73
N ARG A 202 0.54 -7.54 -5.76
CA ARG A 202 0.57 -8.26 -4.47
C ARG A 202 1.78 -7.94 -3.61
N ARG A 203 2.50 -6.84 -3.84
CA ARG A 203 3.74 -6.50 -3.13
C ARG A 203 3.61 -6.51 -1.60
N GLY A 204 2.48 -6.06 -1.05
CA GLY A 204 2.21 -6.09 0.39
C GLY A 204 1.98 -7.52 0.90
N TRP A 205 1.36 -8.38 0.10
CA TRP A 205 1.17 -9.80 0.42
C TRP A 205 2.47 -10.59 0.29
N ASP A 206 3.23 -10.38 -0.79
CA ASP A 206 4.52 -11.01 -1.01
C ASP A 206 5.49 -10.66 0.12
N TRP A 207 5.52 -9.39 0.55
CA TRP A 207 6.30 -8.94 1.70
C TRP A 207 5.90 -9.64 3.02
N LEU A 208 4.61 -9.92 3.20
CA LEU A 208 4.11 -10.65 4.38
C LEU A 208 4.20 -12.18 4.23
N GLY A 209 4.55 -12.70 3.05
CA GLY A 209 4.48 -14.14 2.75
C GLY A 209 3.05 -14.69 2.78
N VAL A 210 2.05 -13.86 2.46
CA VAL A 210 0.64 -14.28 2.43
C VAL A 210 0.23 -14.60 1.00
N ASP A 211 -0.23 -15.82 0.76
CA ASP A 211 -0.93 -16.15 -0.48
C ASP A 211 -2.40 -16.48 -0.16
N PRO A 212 -3.35 -15.60 -0.48
CA PRO A 212 -4.76 -15.82 -0.20
C PRO A 212 -5.40 -16.91 -1.09
N SER A 213 -4.70 -17.41 -2.12
CA SER A 213 -5.12 -18.59 -2.87
C SER A 213 -4.78 -19.90 -2.16
N CYS A 214 -3.76 -19.91 -1.28
CA CYS A 214 -3.54 -20.99 -0.32
C CYS A 214 -4.64 -20.88 0.75
N GLY A 215 -5.68 -21.72 0.68
CA GLY A 215 -6.71 -21.79 1.72
C GLY A 215 -6.08 -22.03 3.10
N SER A 216 -6.74 -21.62 4.18
CA SER A 216 -6.22 -21.65 5.57
C SER A 216 -5.83 -23.02 6.15
N GLY A 217 -5.71 -24.07 5.32
CA GLY A 217 -5.08 -25.33 5.69
C GLY A 217 -3.56 -25.18 5.68
N MET A 218 -2.94 -25.42 6.82
CA MET A 218 -1.50 -25.27 7.11
C MET A 218 -0.58 -26.25 6.34
N HIS A 219 -1.03 -26.80 5.21
CA HIS A 219 -0.33 -27.74 4.36
C HIS A 219 -0.74 -27.50 2.88
N ALA A 220 -0.11 -26.54 2.21
CA ALA A 220 -0.24 -26.45 0.75
C ALA A 220 0.87 -25.67 0.06
N CYS A 221 1.67 -24.89 0.77
CA CYS A 221 2.63 -23.99 0.14
C CYS A 221 4.02 -24.24 0.76
N GLY A 222 4.65 -25.35 0.31
CA GLY A 222 6.04 -25.71 0.61
C GLY A 222 6.31 -27.21 0.76
N GLU A 223 6.50 -27.92 -0.36
CA GLU A 223 7.42 -29.06 -0.57
C GLU A 223 6.97 -29.92 -1.78
N GLU A 224 7.33 -29.49 -3.00
CA GLU A 224 7.55 -30.41 -4.12
C GLU A 224 8.72 -29.88 -4.96
N ALA A 225 9.94 -30.09 -4.46
CA ALA A 225 11.16 -29.99 -5.25
C ALA A 225 12.26 -30.81 -4.58
N ASP A 226 12.08 -32.14 -4.49
CA ASP A 226 13.18 -33.10 -4.56
C ASP A 226 12.64 -34.54 -4.60
N HIS A 227 12.46 -35.10 -5.80
CA HIS A 227 12.36 -36.56 -5.99
C HIS A 227 13.25 -36.95 -7.18
N GLY A 228 14.51 -37.27 -6.87
CA GLY A 228 15.27 -38.43 -7.38
C GLY A 228 15.48 -38.59 -8.88
#